data_AF-A0A920ERI8-F1
#
_entry.id   AF-A0A920ERI8-F1
#
_cell.length_a   1.000
_cell.length_b   1.000
_cell.length_c   1.000
_cell.angle_alpha   90.00
_cell.angle_beta   90.00
_cell.angle_gamma   90.00
#
_symmetry.space_group_name_H-M   'P 1'
#
loop_
_entity.id
_entity.type
_entity.pdbx_description
1 polymer ?
#
loop_
_entity_poly.entity_id
_entity_poly.type
_entity_poly.pdbx_seq_one_letter_code
_entity_poly.pdbx_strand_id
1 'polypeptide(L)'
;MPRVFGLECKLRYEKGYPPTINSPENVKTAALAAEDISGVNMVDDNAGQEMGAEDFSYLLEKRPGAYLFLGIGEAAGLHNTNYDFNDDASVYGASFFARLVEMSQPLGR
;
A
#
# COMPACT_ATOMS: atom_id res chain seq x y z
N MET A 1 -16.80 27.19 27.72
CA MET A 1 -15.35 27.13 28.04
C MET A 1 -14.86 28.54 28.32
N PRO A 2 -14.22 28.81 29.47
CA PRO A 2 -13.65 30.13 29.77
C PRO A 2 -12.55 30.49 28.75
N ARG A 3 -12.50 31.76 28.31
CA ARG A 3 -11.51 32.26 27.35
C ARG A 3 -10.18 32.50 28.06
N VAL A 4 -9.16 31.69 27.76
CA VAL A 4 -7.84 31.76 28.42
C VAL A 4 -7.03 33.01 28.00
N PHE A 5 -7.33 33.62 26.84
CA PHE A 5 -6.60 34.80 26.32
C PHE A 5 -7.50 35.91 25.75
N GLY A 6 -8.81 35.90 26.02
CA GLY A 6 -9.73 36.93 25.51
C GLY A 6 -10.01 36.90 23.99
N LEU A 7 -9.46 35.93 23.25
CA LEU A 7 -9.68 35.78 21.80
C LEU A 7 -10.86 34.84 21.48
N GLU A 8 -11.41 34.99 20.28
CA GLU A 8 -12.33 34.05 19.64
C GLU A 8 -11.60 33.33 18.50
N CYS A 9 -11.62 32.00 18.49
CA CYS A 9 -11.06 31.18 17.42
C CYS A 9 -12.14 30.29 16.82
N LYS A 10 -12.17 30.19 15.49
CA LYS A 10 -13.03 29.24 14.76
C LYS A 10 -12.15 28.15 14.16
N LEU A 11 -12.35 26.91 14.60
CA LEU A 11 -11.68 25.74 14.05
C LEU A 11 -12.53 25.14 12.93
N ARG A 12 -11.97 25.06 11.72
CA ARG A 12 -12.49 24.21 10.65
C ARG A 12 -11.53 23.04 10.50
N TYR A 13 -12.02 21.84 10.74
CA TYR A 13 -11.24 20.61 10.65
C TYR A 13 -11.93 19.66 9.67
N GLU A 14 -11.21 19.30 8.61
CA GLU A 14 -11.64 18.35 7.61
C GLU A 14 -10.76 17.12 7.71
N LYS A 15 -11.39 15.95 7.85
CA LYS A 15 -10.67 14.68 7.85
C LYS A 15 -10.35 14.29 6.42
N GLY A 16 -9.07 14.03 6.16
CA GLY A 16 -8.60 13.46 4.89
C GLY A 16 -8.67 11.94 4.89
N TYR A 17 -7.78 11.32 4.12
CA TYR A 17 -7.70 9.85 4.03
C TYR A 17 -7.35 9.22 5.39
N PRO A 18 -8.00 8.11 5.76
CA PRO A 18 -7.55 7.32 6.90
C PRO A 18 -6.17 6.69 6.59
N PRO A 19 -5.47 6.17 7.62
CA PRO A 19 -4.24 5.43 7.40
C PRO A 19 -4.49 4.16 6.57
N THR A 20 -3.60 3.86 5.63
CA THR A 20 -3.61 2.61 4.86
C THR A 20 -3.06 1.48 5.72
N ILE A 21 -3.94 0.66 6.30
CA ILE A 21 -3.56 -0.40 7.23
C ILE A 21 -3.83 -1.77 6.60
N ASN A 22 -2.77 -2.51 6.33
CA ASN A 22 -2.86 -3.89 5.86
C ASN A 22 -3.22 -4.84 7.00
N SER A 23 -3.99 -5.89 6.70
CA SER A 23 -4.24 -7.00 7.64
C SER A 23 -3.09 -8.01 7.61
N PRO A 24 -2.60 -8.50 8.76
CA PRO A 24 -1.46 -9.43 8.81
C PRO A 24 -1.62 -10.70 7.97
N GLU A 25 -2.83 -11.26 7.92
CA GLU A 25 -3.12 -12.46 7.12
C GLU A 25 -2.98 -12.20 5.62
N ASN A 26 -3.47 -11.05 5.14
CA ASN A 26 -3.39 -10.68 3.73
C ASN A 26 -1.98 -10.26 3.33
N VAL A 27 -1.22 -9.63 4.24
CA VAL A 27 0.22 -9.38 4.04
C VAL A 27 0.94 -10.68 3.80
N LYS A 28 0.72 -11.70 4.64
CA LYS A 28 1.35 -13.02 4.48
C LYS A 28 1.01 -13.67 3.14
N THR A 29 -0.26 -13.65 2.73
CA THR A 29 -0.66 -14.20 1.42
C THR A 29 -0.03 -13.44 0.25
N ALA A 30 -0.01 -12.10 0.31
CA ALA A 30 0.62 -11.28 -0.70
C ALA A 30 2.14 -11.52 -0.76
N ALA A 31 2.81 -11.62 0.39
CA ALA A 31 4.24 -11.89 0.47
C ALA A 31 4.59 -13.23 -0.21
N LEU A 32 3.84 -14.30 0.09
CA LEU A 32 4.03 -15.61 -0.57
C LEU A 32 3.84 -15.53 -2.09
N ALA A 33 2.80 -14.84 -2.56
CA ALA A 33 2.57 -14.66 -3.99
C ALA A 33 3.68 -13.85 -4.66
N ALA A 34 4.24 -12.85 -3.96
CA ALA A 34 5.35 -12.05 -4.45
C ALA A 34 6.65 -12.86 -4.50
N GLU A 35 6.98 -13.62 -3.45
CA GLU A 35 8.18 -14.48 -3.40
C GLU A 35 8.17 -15.58 -4.47
N ASP A 36 7.01 -16.16 -4.78
CA ASP A 36 6.85 -17.13 -5.87
C ASP A 36 7.30 -16.55 -7.24
N ILE A 37 7.22 -15.22 -7.41
CA ILE A 37 7.56 -14.51 -8.64
C ILE A 37 8.96 -13.89 -8.60
N SER A 38 9.30 -13.20 -7.51
CA SER A 38 10.55 -12.44 -7.38
C SER A 38 11.72 -13.27 -6.87
N GLY A 39 11.45 -14.41 -6.23
CA GLY A 39 12.44 -15.29 -5.61
C GLY A 39 12.54 -15.13 -4.09
N VAL A 40 13.16 -16.11 -3.45
CA VAL A 40 13.32 -16.17 -1.99
C VAL A 40 14.14 -14.98 -1.49
N ASN A 41 13.70 -14.35 -0.40
CA ASN A 41 14.31 -13.16 0.23
C ASN A 41 14.25 -11.86 -0.61
N MET A 42 13.38 -11.81 -1.64
CA MET A 42 13.16 -10.60 -2.43
C MET A 42 11.94 -9.79 -1.98
N VAL A 43 11.37 -10.13 -0.83
CA VAL A 43 10.20 -9.48 -0.23
C VAL A 43 10.50 -9.11 1.22
N ASP A 44 10.20 -7.87 1.59
CA ASP A 44 10.17 -7.41 2.98
C ASP A 44 8.71 -7.17 3.38
N ASP A 45 8.13 -8.13 4.11
CA ASP A 45 6.75 -8.07 4.59
C ASP A 45 6.59 -7.29 5.90
N ASN A 46 7.69 -6.75 6.42
CA ASN A 46 7.74 -5.89 7.60
C ASN A 46 8.44 -4.55 7.30
N ALA A 47 8.25 -4.07 6.07
CA ALA A 47 8.73 -2.77 5.64
C ALA A 47 8.21 -1.63 6.54
N GLY A 48 8.97 -0.54 6.59
CA GLY A 48 8.64 0.65 7.38
C GLY A 48 7.33 1.33 6.95
N GLN A 49 6.86 2.23 7.80
CA GLN A 49 5.70 3.08 7.49
C GLN A 49 6.10 4.21 6.55
N GLU A 50 5.23 4.52 5.59
CA GLU A 50 5.38 5.65 4.69
C GLU A 50 4.52 6.84 5.13
N MET A 51 5.02 8.05 4.89
CA MET A 51 4.32 9.30 5.23
C MET A 51 3.27 9.71 4.19
N GLY A 52 3.23 9.04 3.04
CA GLY A 52 2.24 9.28 1.98
C GLY A 52 0.82 8.90 2.41
N ALA A 53 -0.17 9.61 1.87
CA ALA A 53 -1.58 9.24 2.01
C ALA A 53 -2.05 8.51 0.75
N GLU A 54 -2.84 7.46 0.91
CA GLU A 54 -3.30 6.59 -0.18
C GLU A 54 -4.79 6.30 0.00
N ASP A 55 -5.59 6.49 -1.06
CA ASP A 55 -7.05 6.37 -0.98
C ASP A 55 -7.53 4.90 -0.95
N PHE A 56 -6.63 3.95 -1.28
CA PHE A 56 -6.81 2.53 -1.03
C PHE A 56 -7.14 2.21 0.44
N SER A 57 -6.77 3.10 1.37
CA SER A 57 -7.18 3.06 2.77
C SER A 57 -8.70 2.89 2.94
N TYR A 58 -9.53 3.51 2.10
CA TYR A 58 -10.99 3.36 2.16
C TYR A 58 -11.46 1.94 1.79
N LEU A 59 -10.73 1.24 0.92
CA LEU A 59 -11.03 -0.15 0.58
C LEU A 59 -10.69 -1.05 1.77
N LEU A 60 -9.54 -0.80 2.42
CA LEU A 60 -9.08 -1.54 3.59
C LEU A 60 -9.97 -1.34 4.83
N GLU A 61 -10.62 -0.18 4.98
CA GLU A 61 -11.66 0.01 6.00
C GLU A 61 -12.89 -0.89 5.80
N LYS A 62 -13.13 -1.38 4.57
CA LYS A 62 -14.31 -2.22 4.26
C LYS A 62 -13.97 -3.70 4.25
N ARG A 63 -12.75 -4.07 3.84
CA ARG A 63 -12.34 -5.46 3.73
C ARG A 63 -10.87 -5.63 4.10
N PRO A 64 -10.51 -6.68 4.86
CA PRO A 64 -9.12 -7.08 5.04
C PRO A 64 -8.43 -7.24 3.67
N GLY A 65 -7.22 -6.71 3.56
CA GLY A 65 -6.47 -6.66 2.33
C GLY A 65 -5.02 -6.22 2.55
N ALA A 66 -4.27 -6.17 1.46
CA ALA A 66 -2.89 -5.72 1.46
C ALA A 66 -2.65 -4.77 0.29
N TYR A 67 -2.01 -3.64 0.60
CA TYR A 67 -1.41 -2.67 -0.31
C TYR A 67 0.11 -2.78 -0.16
N LEU A 68 0.84 -2.84 -1.27
CA LEU A 68 2.28 -3.09 -1.27
C LEU A 68 2.98 -2.24 -2.32
N PHE A 69 4.27 -2.01 -2.10
CA PHE A 69 5.14 -1.38 -3.08
C PHE A 69 5.77 -2.44 -3.99
N LEU A 70 5.85 -2.12 -5.29
CA LEU A 70 6.66 -2.87 -6.23
C LEU A 70 8.05 -2.23 -6.29
N GLY A 71 9.09 -3.02 -6.07
CA GLY A 71 10.47 -2.56 -6.25
C GLY A 71 10.74 -2.23 -7.73
N ILE A 72 11.13 -0.98 -8.01
CA ILE A 72 11.46 -0.52 -9.37
C ILE A 72 12.97 -0.26 -9.57
N GLY A 73 13.80 -0.60 -8.58
CA GLY A 73 15.23 -0.29 -8.57
C GLY A 73 15.52 1.15 -8.14
N GLU A 74 16.73 1.63 -8.47
CA GLU A 74 17.12 3.02 -8.19
C GLU A 74 16.38 3.97 -9.14
N ALA A 75 15.52 4.81 -8.58
CA ALA A 75 14.75 5.81 -9.31
C ALA A 75 14.57 7.07 -8.46
N ALA A 76 14.18 8.17 -9.10
CA ALA A 76 13.69 9.32 -8.35
C ALA A 76 12.43 8.93 -7.54
N GLY A 77 12.15 9.64 -6.45
CA GLY A 77 10.93 9.41 -5.67
C GLY A 77 9.67 9.84 -6.44
N LEU A 78 8.52 9.32 -6.02
CA LEU A 78 7.21 9.74 -6.54
C LEU A 78 7.07 11.28 -6.47
N HIS A 79 6.33 11.86 -7.43
CA HIS A 79 6.15 13.31 -7.62
C HIS A 79 7.41 14.11 -8.04
N ASN A 80 8.54 13.45 -8.33
CA ASN A 80 9.70 14.11 -8.90
C ASN A 80 9.60 14.23 -10.43
N THR A 81 10.06 15.34 -11.02
CA THR A 81 10.05 15.52 -12.49
C THR A 81 11.00 14.59 -13.23
N ASN A 82 11.99 14.03 -12.54
CA ASN A 82 12.93 13.05 -13.06
C ASN A 82 12.45 11.61 -12.76
N TYR A 83 11.23 11.42 -12.27
CA TYR A 83 10.65 10.09 -12.11
C TYR A 83 10.50 9.44 -13.48
N ASP A 84 11.10 8.27 -13.63
CA ASP A 84 11.05 7.45 -14.83
C ASP A 84 10.55 6.07 -14.46
N PHE A 85 9.60 5.55 -15.23
CA PHE A 85 8.98 4.26 -14.95
C PHE A 85 9.92 3.15 -15.41
N ASN A 86 10.19 2.19 -14.52
CA ASN A 86 10.92 0.98 -14.90
C ASN A 86 9.95 -0.02 -15.56
N ASP A 87 9.88 0.01 -16.89
CA ASP A 87 9.03 -0.90 -17.66
C ASP A 87 9.40 -2.38 -17.45
N ASP A 88 10.67 -2.69 -17.18
CA ASP A 88 11.10 -4.07 -16.89
C ASP A 88 10.53 -4.58 -15.56
N ALA A 89 10.15 -3.69 -14.63
CA ALA A 89 9.50 -4.07 -13.38
C ALA A 89 8.02 -4.47 -13.58
N SER A 90 7.39 -4.03 -14.68
CA SER A 90 5.95 -4.24 -14.91
C SER A 90 5.53 -5.71 -14.92
N VAL A 91 6.40 -6.59 -15.42
CA VAL A 91 6.14 -8.03 -15.50
C VAL A 91 6.00 -8.68 -14.12
N TYR A 92 6.70 -8.16 -13.11
CA TYR A 92 6.59 -8.64 -11.74
C TYR A 92 5.23 -8.29 -11.13
N GLY A 93 4.78 -7.03 -11.32
CA GLY A 93 3.46 -6.60 -10.84
C GLY A 93 2.31 -7.37 -11.49
N ALA A 94 2.35 -7.56 -12.81
CA ALA A 94 1.35 -8.34 -13.52
C ALA A 94 1.33 -9.82 -13.08
N SER A 95 2.51 -10.42 -12.96
CA SER A 95 2.65 -11.82 -12.51
C SER A 95 2.20 -12.00 -11.06
N PHE A 96 2.50 -11.04 -10.18
CA PHE A 96 2.02 -11.03 -8.80
C PHE A 96 0.50 -11.11 -8.71
N PHE A 97 -0.22 -10.26 -9.45
CA PHE A 97 -1.68 -10.28 -9.42
C PHE A 97 -2.26 -11.59 -10.00
N ALA A 98 -1.71 -12.10 -11.09
CA ALA A 98 -2.10 -13.39 -11.64
C ALA A 98 -1.91 -14.52 -10.60
N ARG A 99 -0.74 -14.56 -9.96
CA ARG A 99 -0.40 -15.56 -8.96
C ARG A 99 -1.27 -15.48 -7.72
N LEU A 100 -1.54 -14.26 -7.22
CA LEU A 100 -2.43 -14.03 -6.09
C LEU A 100 -3.84 -14.57 -6.37
N VAL A 101 -4.35 -14.35 -7.58
CA VAL A 101 -5.64 -14.88 -8.03
C VAL A 101 -5.60 -16.41 -8.08
N GLU A 102 -4.59 -17.02 -8.69
CA GLU A 102 -4.44 -18.49 -8.72
C GLU A 102 -4.45 -19.13 -7.33
N MET A 103 -3.77 -18.51 -6.37
CA MET A 103 -3.68 -19.00 -4.99
C MET A 103 -4.97 -18.84 -4.20
N SER A 104 -5.79 -17.84 -4.54
CA SER A 104 -6.93 -17.41 -3.73
C SER A 104 -8.29 -17.73 -4.35
N GLN A 105 -8.32 -18.10 -5.64
CA GLN A 105 -9.56 -18.48 -6.31
C GLN A 105 -10.12 -19.77 -5.68
N PRO A 106 -11.42 -19.80 -5.34
CA PRO A 106 -12.05 -21.04 -4.97
C PRO A 106 -11.92 -22.04 -6.13
N LEU A 107 -11.44 -23.25 -5.83
CA LEU A 107 -11.56 -24.36 -6.78
C LEU A 107 -13.06 -24.53 -7.03
N GLY A 108 -13.47 -24.38 -8.29
CA GLY A 108 -14.88 -24.37 -8.69
C GLY A 108 -15.65 -25.50 -8.01
N ARG A 109 -16.78 -25.14 -7.38
CA ARG A 109 -17.74 -26.11 -6.88
C ARG A 109 -18.49 -26.76 -8.02
#